data_AF-A0A3D5ZAL9-F1
#
_entry.id   AF-A0A3D5ZAL9-F1
#
_cell.length_a   1.000
_cell.length_b   1.000
_cell.length_c   1.000
_cell.angle_alpha   90.00
_cell.angle_beta   90.00
_cell.angle_gamma   90.00
#
_symmetry.space_group_name_H-M   'P 1'
#
loop_
_entity.id
_entity.type
_entity.pdbx_description
1 polymer ?
#
loop_
_entity_poly.entity_id
_entity_poly.type
_entity_poly.pdbx_seq_one_letter_code
_entity_poly.pdbx_strand_id
1 'polypeptide(L)'
;MLHAQHSPTFNWATSMTLGVDGTMVISEPVAAYPLENYSITEHDIATPDDYDGDGIDDVTEFNNMPTDAPINYADAIALEDGATSIPDAETFMDLATVNDVGWAPFLDGQLYVKFGILDRDTPEPKIYFINSNTYYIHAAFFNGIGATVDGDDSSGEIVFN
;
A
#
# COMPACT_ATOMS: atom_id res chain seq x y z
N MET A 1 3.36 9.57 13.24
CA MET A 1 3.14 9.58 11.78
C MET A 1 4.04 10.61 11.11
N LEU A 2 4.70 10.25 9.99
CA LEU A 2 5.37 11.18 9.09
C LEU A 2 4.37 11.68 8.05
N HIS A 3 4.30 13.00 7.89
CA HIS A 3 3.46 13.66 6.91
C HIS A 3 4.30 14.43 5.90
N ALA A 4 3.93 14.37 4.62
CA ALA A 4 4.56 15.11 3.54
C ALA A 4 3.55 16.05 2.85
N GLN A 5 3.97 17.30 2.63
CA GLN A 5 3.23 18.27 1.83
C GLN A 5 3.60 18.12 0.35
N HIS A 6 2.81 17.33 -0.39
CA HIS A 6 3.04 17.06 -1.81
C HIS A 6 2.66 18.26 -2.72
N SER A 7 1.68 19.07 -2.30
CA SER A 7 1.27 20.30 -2.99
C SER A 7 0.59 21.27 -2.00
N PRO A 8 0.35 22.56 -2.32
CA PRO A 8 -0.30 23.49 -1.38
C PRO A 8 -1.68 23.07 -0.85
N THR A 9 -2.35 22.11 -1.51
CA THR A 9 -3.68 21.61 -1.14
C THR A 9 -3.68 20.13 -0.79
N PHE A 10 -2.52 19.46 -0.76
CA PHE A 10 -2.43 18.03 -0.47
C PHE A 10 -1.27 17.75 0.49
N ASN A 11 -1.64 17.33 1.70
CA ASN A 11 -0.79 16.85 2.77
C ASN A 11 -1.32 15.47 3.19
N TRP A 12 -0.44 14.49 3.34
CA TRP A 12 -0.84 13.14 3.72
C TRP A 12 0.25 12.45 4.54
N ALA A 13 -0.16 11.47 5.36
CA ALA A 13 0.78 10.61 6.07
C ALA A 13 1.44 9.64 5.07
N THR A 14 2.76 9.60 5.05
CA THR A 14 3.52 8.75 4.13
C THR A 14 4.17 7.55 4.81
N SER A 15 4.26 7.58 6.15
CA SER A 15 4.84 6.49 6.92
C SER A 15 4.39 6.53 8.39
N MET A 16 4.15 5.35 8.94
CA MET A 16 3.98 5.13 10.37
C MET A 16 5.25 4.49 10.94
N THR A 17 5.61 4.83 12.18
CA THR A 17 6.70 4.19 12.91
C THR A 17 6.33 4.12 14.38
N LEU A 18 6.41 2.94 14.98
CA LEU A 18 6.18 2.78 16.42
C LEU A 18 7.24 3.56 17.20
N GLY A 19 6.78 4.34 18.17
CA GLY A 19 7.66 5.13 19.03
C GLY A 19 8.59 4.24 19.87
N VAL A 20 9.81 4.73 20.09
CA VAL A 20 10.81 4.08 20.96
C VAL A 20 11.39 5.11 21.93
N ASP A 21 11.83 4.65 23.10
CA ASP A 21 12.58 5.51 24.02
C ASP A 21 13.88 6.00 23.37
N GLY A 22 14.12 7.31 23.41
CA GLY A 22 15.35 7.92 22.92
C GLY A 22 15.24 8.50 21.51
N THR A 23 16.17 8.14 20.63
CA THR A 23 16.24 8.68 19.26
C THR A 23 15.70 7.66 18.27
N MET A 24 14.71 8.05 17.49
CA MET A 24 14.14 7.26 16.40
C MET A 24 14.52 7.83 15.04
N VAL A 25 14.55 6.98 14.03
CA VAL A 25 14.66 7.36 12.62
C VAL A 25 13.34 7.03 11.95
N ILE A 26 12.76 8.01 11.27
CA ILE A 26 11.56 7.85 10.46
C ILE A 26 11.94 8.12 9.01
N SER A 27 11.47 7.27 8.10
CA SER A 27 11.77 7.35 6.68
C SER A 27 10.55 6.99 5.84
N GLU A 28 10.56 7.45 4.59
CA GLU A 28 9.64 7.06 3.52
C GLU A 28 10.45 6.60 2.29
N PRO A 29 9.88 5.79 1.38
CA PRO A 29 10.63 5.18 0.28
C PRO A 29 10.86 6.12 -0.93
N VAL A 30 10.28 7.34 -0.91
CA VAL A 30 10.31 8.26 -2.06
C VAL A 30 11.44 9.29 -1.97
N ALA A 31 11.67 9.99 -3.08
CA ALA A 31 12.63 11.10 -3.11
C ALA A 31 12.20 12.20 -2.13
N ALA A 32 13.15 12.69 -1.35
CA ALA A 32 12.87 13.67 -0.31
C ALA A 32 12.37 15.01 -0.87
N TYR A 33 11.31 15.54 -0.27
CA TYR A 33 10.90 16.93 -0.37
C TYR A 33 11.86 17.85 0.42
N PRO A 34 11.76 19.18 0.26
CA PRO A 34 12.38 20.12 1.20
C PRO A 34 11.91 19.85 2.64
N LEU A 35 12.80 20.08 3.62
CA LEU A 35 12.54 19.75 5.03
C LEU A 35 11.26 20.43 5.57
N GLU A 36 10.99 21.65 5.14
CA GLU A 36 9.81 22.43 5.51
C GLU A 36 8.47 21.82 5.05
N ASN A 37 8.51 20.86 4.12
CA ASN A 37 7.33 20.13 3.66
C ASN A 37 7.03 18.90 4.53
N TYR A 38 7.85 18.62 5.54
CA TYR A 38 7.64 17.50 6.45
C TYR A 38 7.13 17.96 7.80
N SER A 39 6.23 17.16 8.35
CA SER A 39 5.83 17.27 9.75
C SER A 39 5.67 15.88 10.37
N ILE A 40 5.80 15.81 11.69
CA ILE A 40 5.63 14.58 12.45
C ILE A 40 4.56 14.83 13.51
N THR A 41 3.60 13.91 13.62
CA THR A 41 2.65 13.85 14.74
C THR A 41 2.97 12.66 15.63
N GLU A 42 2.85 12.85 16.93
CA GLU A 42 2.99 11.83 17.96
C GLU A 42 1.60 11.44 18.46
N HIS A 43 1.40 10.14 18.66
CA HIS A 43 0.12 9.53 19.04
C HIS A 43 0.36 8.52 20.18
N ASP A 44 -0.61 8.36 21.07
CA ASP A 44 -0.48 7.50 22.24
C ASP A 44 -0.76 6.03 21.88
N ILE A 45 0.24 5.16 22.03
CA ILE A 45 0.10 3.72 21.76
C ILE A 45 -0.91 3.03 22.69
N ALA A 46 -1.23 3.61 23.85
CA ALA A 46 -2.24 3.07 24.77
C ALA A 46 -3.68 3.39 24.31
N THR A 47 -3.84 4.36 23.41
CA THR A 47 -5.11 4.74 22.78
C THR A 47 -4.84 4.99 21.29
N PRO A 48 -4.55 3.93 20.52
CA PRO A 48 -4.20 4.08 19.11
C PRO A 48 -5.34 4.73 18.32
N ASP A 49 -4.95 5.57 17.36
CA ASP A 49 -5.86 6.18 16.40
C ASP A 49 -6.24 5.15 15.31
N ASP A 50 -7.18 5.54 14.45
CA ASP A 50 -7.58 4.87 13.21
C ASP A 50 -7.44 5.96 12.13
N TYR A 51 -6.26 6.01 11.48
CA TYR A 51 -5.83 7.15 10.68
C TYR A 51 -6.55 7.21 9.34
N ASP A 52 -6.76 6.06 8.69
CA ASP A 52 -7.46 5.98 7.41
C ASP A 52 -8.98 5.82 7.56
N GLY A 53 -9.48 5.47 8.75
CA GLY A 53 -10.89 5.44 9.11
C GLY A 53 -11.59 4.13 8.75
N ASP A 54 -10.86 3.04 8.54
CA ASP A 54 -11.41 1.74 8.13
C ASP A 54 -12.09 0.96 9.27
N GLY A 55 -11.92 1.44 10.51
CA GLY A 55 -12.52 0.89 11.72
C GLY A 55 -11.60 -0.03 12.53
N ILE A 56 -10.35 -0.21 12.12
CA ILE A 56 -9.28 -0.90 12.84
C ILE A 56 -8.26 0.14 13.33
N ASP A 57 -7.63 -0.09 14.49
CA ASP A 57 -6.64 0.86 14.99
C ASP A 57 -5.26 0.67 14.34
N ASP A 58 -4.56 1.79 14.12
CA ASP A 58 -3.28 1.87 13.40
C ASP A 58 -2.23 0.88 13.94
N VAL A 59 -2.22 0.63 15.26
CA VAL A 59 -1.23 -0.24 15.90
C VAL A 59 -1.56 -1.71 15.65
N THR A 60 -2.84 -2.07 15.66
CA THR A 60 -3.29 -3.42 15.27
C THR A 60 -2.89 -3.71 13.82
N GLU A 61 -3.21 -2.80 12.89
CA GLU A 61 -2.88 -2.97 11.48
C GLU A 61 -1.38 -2.99 11.21
N PHE A 62 -0.62 -2.09 11.85
CA PHE A 62 0.84 -2.06 11.72
C PHE A 62 1.47 -3.41 12.10
N ASN A 63 0.94 -4.09 13.10
CA ASN A 63 1.42 -5.42 13.52
C ASN A 63 0.93 -6.56 12.61
N ASN A 64 -0.08 -6.31 11.76
CA ASN A 64 -0.66 -7.25 10.81
C ASN A 64 -0.14 -7.06 9.36
N MET A 65 0.72 -6.07 9.11
CA MET A 65 1.40 -5.92 7.82
C MET A 65 2.08 -7.24 7.39
N PRO A 66 2.03 -7.62 6.11
CA PRO A 66 1.62 -6.79 4.96
C PRO A 66 0.14 -6.91 4.57
N THR A 67 -0.62 -7.77 5.25
CA THR A 67 -2.02 -8.10 4.87
C THR A 67 -3.05 -7.08 5.33
N ASP A 68 -2.62 -6.12 6.13
CA ASP A 68 -3.39 -5.05 6.77
C ASP A 68 -2.47 -3.81 6.84
N ALA A 69 -2.97 -2.57 6.73
CA ALA A 69 -2.08 -1.42 6.59
C ALA A 69 -2.68 -0.08 7.07
N PRO A 70 -2.04 0.61 8.04
CA PRO A 70 -2.62 1.72 8.83
C PRO A 70 -2.85 3.05 8.08
N ILE A 71 -2.61 3.09 6.77
CA ILE A 71 -2.78 4.30 5.94
C ILE A 71 -3.42 3.94 4.59
N ASN A 72 -4.21 2.88 4.57
CA ASN A 72 -4.86 2.32 3.39
C ASN A 72 -6.17 1.63 3.79
N TYR A 73 -7.29 2.23 3.39
CA TYR A 73 -8.68 1.79 3.65
C TYR A 73 -9.06 0.38 3.14
N ALA A 74 -8.10 -0.35 2.60
CA ALA A 74 -8.30 -1.66 2.01
C ALA A 74 -8.53 -2.73 3.09
N ASP A 75 -9.64 -3.44 2.98
CA ASP A 75 -9.94 -4.58 3.85
C ASP A 75 -8.78 -5.61 3.81
N ALA A 76 -8.45 -6.17 4.97
CA ALA A 76 -7.39 -7.18 5.05
C ALA A 76 -7.67 -8.41 4.17
N ILE A 77 -6.64 -8.89 3.48
CA ILE A 77 -6.71 -10.07 2.59
C ILE A 77 -5.63 -11.09 2.91
N ALA A 78 -5.82 -12.34 2.49
CA ALA A 78 -4.81 -13.37 2.66
C ALA A 78 -3.60 -13.12 1.74
N LEU A 79 -2.39 -13.39 2.24
CA LEU A 79 -1.14 -13.19 1.47
C LEU A 79 -1.07 -14.02 0.17
N GLU A 80 -1.79 -15.15 0.14
CA GLU A 80 -1.96 -15.96 -1.07
C GLU A 80 -2.68 -15.20 -2.19
N ASP A 81 -3.52 -14.23 -1.85
CA ASP A 81 -4.22 -13.38 -2.81
C ASP A 81 -3.45 -12.08 -3.10
N GLY A 82 -2.85 -11.49 -2.08
CA GLY A 82 -2.14 -10.22 -2.17
C GLY A 82 -1.83 -9.60 -0.82
N ALA A 83 -1.57 -8.30 -0.81
CA ALA A 83 -1.25 -7.51 0.38
C ALA A 83 -1.84 -6.10 0.26
N THR A 84 -1.97 -5.39 1.37
CA THR A 84 -2.38 -3.97 1.43
C THR A 84 -1.18 -3.04 1.61
N SER A 85 0.01 -3.59 1.89
CA SER A 85 1.29 -2.88 1.94
C SER A 85 2.45 -3.75 1.43
N ILE A 86 3.58 -3.11 1.12
CA ILE A 86 4.86 -3.77 0.83
C ILE A 86 5.91 -3.18 1.77
N PRO A 87 6.05 -3.68 3.01
CA PRO A 87 6.93 -3.10 4.01
C PRO A 87 8.41 -3.35 3.72
N ASP A 88 8.72 -4.40 2.95
CA ASP A 88 10.08 -4.81 2.65
C ASP A 88 10.22 -5.51 1.28
N ALA A 89 11.47 -5.76 0.91
CA ALA A 89 11.81 -6.43 -0.33
C ALA A 89 11.38 -7.90 -0.35
N GLU A 90 11.28 -8.56 0.81
CA GLU A 90 10.84 -9.97 0.89
C GLU A 90 9.36 -10.09 0.48
N THR A 91 8.50 -9.23 1.03
CA THR A 91 7.09 -9.11 0.65
C THR A 91 6.95 -8.81 -0.83
N PHE A 92 7.76 -7.90 -1.38
CA PHE A 92 7.74 -7.64 -2.83
C PHE A 92 8.05 -8.91 -3.63
N MET A 93 9.10 -9.65 -3.25
CA MET A 93 9.51 -10.87 -3.94
C MET A 93 8.46 -11.98 -3.86
N ASP A 94 7.74 -12.10 -2.74
CA ASP A 94 6.68 -13.09 -2.56
C ASP A 94 5.47 -12.82 -3.48
N LEU A 95 5.19 -11.55 -3.75
CA LEU A 95 4.10 -11.13 -4.64
C LEU A 95 4.52 -11.05 -6.11
N ALA A 96 5.80 -10.84 -6.39
CA ALA A 96 6.30 -10.54 -7.72
C ALA A 96 6.33 -11.77 -8.64
N THR A 97 6.20 -11.53 -9.94
CA THR A 97 6.36 -12.55 -10.97
C THR A 97 7.21 -12.05 -12.14
N VAL A 98 7.67 -12.98 -12.97
CA VAL A 98 8.21 -12.71 -14.30
C VAL A 98 7.34 -13.46 -15.29
N ASN A 99 6.56 -12.73 -16.07
CA ASN A 99 5.62 -13.32 -17.00
C ASN A 99 5.41 -12.43 -18.24
N ASP A 100 5.73 -12.98 -19.40
CA ASP A 100 5.64 -12.32 -20.69
C ASP A 100 4.19 -12.41 -21.21
N VAL A 101 3.48 -11.29 -21.17
CA VAL A 101 2.07 -11.19 -21.55
C VAL A 101 1.92 -10.41 -22.86
N GLY A 102 1.32 -11.03 -23.88
CA GLY A 102 1.35 -10.51 -25.25
C GLY A 102 0.74 -9.12 -25.47
N TRP A 103 -0.10 -8.62 -24.55
CA TRP A 103 -0.67 -7.27 -24.60
C TRP A 103 0.14 -6.22 -23.82
N ALA A 104 1.13 -6.64 -23.03
CA ALA A 104 1.99 -5.75 -22.25
C ALA A 104 3.47 -6.15 -22.41
N PRO A 105 4.03 -6.06 -23.64
CA PRO A 105 5.41 -6.46 -23.93
C PRO A 105 6.48 -5.63 -23.19
N PHE A 106 6.10 -4.51 -22.56
CA PHE A 106 7.00 -3.74 -21.70
C PHE A 106 7.35 -4.48 -20.39
N LEU A 107 6.60 -5.53 -20.04
CA LEU A 107 6.86 -6.41 -18.90
C LEU A 107 7.75 -7.60 -19.26
N ASP A 108 8.09 -7.80 -20.53
CA ASP A 108 8.83 -8.98 -20.98
C ASP A 108 10.19 -9.06 -20.27
N GLY A 109 10.42 -10.17 -19.57
CA GLY A 109 11.60 -10.41 -18.75
C GLY A 109 11.76 -9.51 -17.51
N GLN A 110 10.74 -8.72 -17.16
CA GLN A 110 10.74 -7.86 -15.97
C GLN A 110 10.19 -8.57 -14.75
N LEU A 111 10.74 -8.26 -13.58
CA LEU A 111 10.17 -8.65 -12.29
C LEU A 111 9.18 -7.57 -11.83
N TYR A 112 7.92 -7.94 -11.63
CA TYR A 112 6.88 -6.97 -11.28
C TYR A 112 5.83 -7.51 -10.31
N VAL A 113 5.23 -6.58 -9.56
CA VAL A 113 4.01 -6.79 -8.76
C VAL A 113 2.89 -5.97 -9.40
N LYS A 114 1.74 -6.60 -9.64
CA LYS A 114 0.51 -5.88 -10.04
C LYS A 114 -0.08 -5.14 -8.85
N PHE A 115 -0.68 -3.97 -9.07
CA PHE A 115 -1.53 -3.32 -8.08
C PHE A 115 -2.89 -2.97 -8.67
N GLY A 116 -3.89 -2.82 -7.80
CA GLY A 116 -5.22 -2.33 -8.14
C GLY A 116 -5.76 -1.41 -7.04
N ILE A 117 -6.59 -0.45 -7.43
CA ILE A 117 -7.20 0.54 -6.54
C ILE A 117 -8.71 0.47 -6.72
N LEU A 118 -9.43 -0.04 -5.71
CA LEU A 118 -10.89 0.08 -5.66
C LEU A 118 -11.27 1.45 -5.11
N ASP A 119 -12.47 1.92 -5.49
CA ASP A 119 -13.06 3.14 -4.94
C ASP A 119 -12.16 4.38 -5.10
N ARG A 120 -11.31 4.41 -6.14
CA ARG A 120 -10.27 5.43 -6.39
C ARG A 120 -10.79 6.86 -6.29
N ASP A 121 -11.99 7.10 -6.83
CA ASP A 121 -12.58 8.43 -6.95
C ASP A 121 -13.49 8.78 -5.75
N THR A 122 -13.43 7.98 -4.70
CA THR A 122 -14.11 8.21 -3.42
C THR A 122 -13.12 8.74 -2.37
N PRO A 123 -13.61 9.20 -1.21
CA PRO A 123 -12.74 9.53 -0.07
C PRO A 123 -12.01 8.33 0.55
N GLU A 124 -12.39 7.10 0.18
CA GLU A 124 -12.00 5.83 0.81
C GLU A 124 -11.34 4.88 -0.21
N PRO A 125 -10.27 5.29 -0.93
CA PRO A 125 -9.63 4.45 -1.93
C PRO A 125 -8.91 3.26 -1.28
N LYS A 126 -9.03 2.07 -1.88
CA LYS A 126 -8.46 0.83 -1.36
C LYS A 126 -7.36 0.32 -2.28
N ILE A 127 -6.11 0.35 -1.85
CA ILE A 127 -4.97 -0.11 -2.64
C ILE A 127 -4.65 -1.56 -2.29
N TYR A 128 -4.52 -2.40 -3.32
CA TYR A 128 -4.08 -3.78 -3.18
C TYR A 128 -2.86 -4.06 -4.05
N PHE A 129 -1.87 -4.73 -3.47
CA PHE A 129 -0.74 -5.33 -4.17
C PHE A 129 -1.06 -6.80 -4.42
N ILE A 130 -1.20 -7.17 -5.69
CA ILE A 130 -1.74 -8.44 -6.10
C ILE A 130 -0.64 -9.48 -6.13
N ASN A 131 -0.88 -10.65 -5.51
CA ASN A 131 0.00 -11.79 -5.68
C ASN A 131 -0.01 -12.21 -7.15
N SER A 132 1.06 -11.84 -7.85
CA SER A 132 1.14 -11.96 -9.30
C SER A 132 1.46 -13.38 -9.75
N ASN A 133 1.86 -14.24 -8.83
CA ASN A 133 1.98 -15.68 -9.03
C ASN A 133 0.62 -16.38 -8.96
N THR A 134 -0.32 -15.87 -8.16
CA THR A 134 -1.68 -16.41 -8.02
C THR A 134 -2.60 -15.91 -9.14
N TYR A 135 -2.63 -14.60 -9.37
CA TYR A 135 -3.58 -13.98 -10.31
C TYR A 135 -2.92 -13.51 -11.60
N TYR A 136 -3.35 -14.09 -12.71
CA TYR A 136 -2.84 -13.75 -14.04
C TYR A 136 -3.28 -12.34 -14.52
N ILE A 137 -4.51 -11.91 -14.17
CA ILE A 137 -5.06 -10.58 -14.54
C ILE A 137 -5.75 -9.93 -13.33
N HIS A 138 -5.82 -8.59 -13.31
CA HIS A 138 -6.45 -7.84 -12.20
C HIS A 138 -7.92 -8.22 -11.97
N ALA A 139 -8.69 -8.46 -13.04
CA ALA A 139 -10.09 -8.86 -12.91
C ALA A 139 -10.26 -10.22 -12.18
N ALA A 140 -9.29 -11.13 -12.30
CA ALA A 140 -9.32 -12.41 -11.60
C ALA A 140 -9.05 -12.22 -10.11
N PHE A 141 -8.13 -11.32 -9.75
CA PHE A 141 -7.86 -10.94 -8.36
C PHE A 141 -9.10 -10.35 -7.69
N PHE A 142 -9.70 -9.30 -8.27
CA PHE A 142 -10.87 -8.67 -7.68
C PHE A 142 -12.03 -9.65 -7.50
N ASN A 143 -12.25 -10.55 -8.47
CA ASN A 143 -13.23 -11.62 -8.30
C ASN A 143 -12.85 -12.61 -7.18
N GLY A 144 -11.55 -12.94 -7.06
CA GLY A 144 -11.01 -13.84 -6.05
C GLY A 144 -11.25 -13.35 -4.61
N ILE A 145 -11.07 -12.04 -4.37
CA ILE A 145 -11.36 -11.41 -3.08
C ILE A 145 -12.85 -11.04 -2.90
N GLY A 146 -13.72 -11.39 -3.86
CA GLY A 146 -15.15 -11.09 -3.80
C GLY A 146 -15.50 -9.60 -4.01
N ALA A 147 -14.57 -8.80 -4.53
CA ALA A 147 -14.81 -7.39 -4.85
C ALA A 147 -15.63 -7.24 -6.14
N THR A 148 -16.44 -6.18 -6.17
CA THR A 148 -17.12 -5.72 -7.38
C THR A 148 -16.41 -4.46 -7.85
N VAL A 149 -15.97 -4.49 -9.11
CA VAL A 149 -15.30 -3.37 -9.79
C VAL A 149 -16.37 -2.53 -10.48
N ASP A 150 -16.59 -1.30 -10.01
CA ASP A 150 -17.57 -0.38 -10.57
C ASP A 150 -16.85 0.77 -11.32
N GLY A 151 -16.88 0.74 -12.65
CA GLY A 151 -16.20 1.74 -13.48
C GLY A 151 -14.80 1.32 -13.93
N ASP A 152 -13.85 2.25 -13.94
CA ASP A 152 -12.45 2.03 -14.33
C ASP A 152 -11.56 2.13 -13.08
N ASP A 153 -11.57 1.06 -12.28
CA ASP A 153 -10.68 0.94 -11.11
C ASP A 153 -9.22 0.94 -11.59
N SER A 154 -8.42 1.87 -11.04
CA SER A 154 -7.06 2.06 -11.50
C SER A 154 -6.17 0.91 -11.12
N SER A 155 -5.42 0.41 -12.09
CA SER A 155 -4.52 -0.70 -11.91
C SER A 155 -3.24 -0.51 -12.73
N GLY A 156 -2.22 -1.28 -12.39
CA GLY A 156 -0.95 -1.28 -13.11
C GLY A 156 0.05 -2.25 -12.52
N GLU A 157 1.32 -2.03 -12.85
CA GLU A 157 2.45 -2.85 -12.45
C GLU A 157 3.57 -1.99 -11.86
N ILE A 158 4.16 -2.46 -10.77
CA ILE A 158 5.37 -1.93 -10.18
C ILE A 158 6.52 -2.83 -10.64
N VAL A 159 7.37 -2.29 -11.51
CA VAL A 159 8.57 -2.97 -12.00
C VAL A 159 9.75 -2.61 -11.11
N PHE A 160 10.46 -3.63 -10.62
CA PHE A 160 11.71 -3.43 -9.88
C PHE A 160 12.88 -3.42 -10.85
N ASN A 161 13.66 -2.33 -10.87
CA ASN A 161 14.83 -2.12 -11.73
C ASN A 161 16.12 -1.98 -10.93
#